data_AF-A0A2T0UUP1-F1
#
_entry.id   AF-A0A2T0UUP1-F1
#
_cell.length_a   1.000
_cell.length_b   1.000
_cell.length_c   1.000
_cell.angle_alpha   90.00
_cell.angle_beta   90.00
_cell.angle_gamma   90.00
#
_symmetry.space_group_name_H-M   'P 1'
#
loop_
_entity.id
_entity.type
_entity.pdbx_description
1 polymer ?
#
loop_
_entity_poly.entity_id
_entity_poly.type
_entity_poly.pdbx_seq_one_letter_code
_entity_poly.pdbx_strand_id
1 'polypeptide(L)'
;MLPLTIAGAATAFPLRLLLHFKAAHAAGVRIILHMESIFRFFESLFKNFTWGRFTFLIFALIMSAGSVVIYEVYTNHFKLNRISSELKIIESIVELEKKVESLPEDSPSKRYFARLMAEAESTSVNFSFQPGFPSKKIERISYQSAPWVLLLILIFFTTSRGRGSAIAGVTVIAAPFIVLGYNLPELEKNWIINYLYPWGTLSLILISIVVWQNRKKS
;
A
#
# COMPACT_ATOMS: atom_id res chain seq x y z
N MET A 1 -7.08 -51.98 49.82
CA MET A 1 -7.71 -50.82 49.14
C MET A 1 -6.62 -49.78 48.87
N LEU A 2 -6.62 -49.23 47.66
CA LEU A 2 -5.56 -48.53 46.92
C LEU A 2 -4.71 -47.48 47.68
N PRO A 3 -3.37 -47.44 47.43
CA PRO A 3 -2.59 -46.21 47.44
C PRO A 3 -2.44 -45.68 46.00
N LEU A 4 -2.90 -44.47 45.74
CA LEU A 4 -2.74 -43.80 44.43
C LEU A 4 -1.54 -42.85 44.46
N THR A 5 -0.69 -43.05 43.46
CA THR A 5 0.58 -42.41 43.14
C THR A 5 0.47 -40.90 42.88
N ILE A 6 1.14 -40.09 43.69
CA ILE A 6 1.40 -38.65 43.44
C ILE A 6 2.92 -38.46 43.38
N ALA A 7 3.53 -38.87 42.28
CA ALA A 7 4.96 -38.65 42.03
C ALA A 7 5.22 -38.59 40.52
N GLY A 8 4.89 -37.46 39.88
CA GLY A 8 5.10 -37.32 38.43
C GLY A 8 5.08 -35.90 37.86
N ALA A 9 4.60 -34.89 38.59
CA ALA A 9 4.39 -33.55 38.02
C ALA A 9 5.56 -32.56 38.18
N ALA A 10 6.57 -32.87 39.01
CA ALA A 10 7.60 -31.88 39.39
C ALA A 10 8.81 -31.79 38.45
N THR A 11 9.04 -32.76 37.55
CA THR A 11 10.25 -32.80 36.71
C THR A 11 10.05 -32.30 35.28
N ALA A 12 8.81 -32.06 34.84
CA ALA A 12 8.50 -31.60 33.47
C ALA A 12 8.57 -30.08 33.28
N PHE A 13 8.50 -29.31 34.37
CA PHE A 13 8.50 -27.84 34.33
C PHE A 13 9.85 -27.20 33.91
N PRO A 14 11.03 -27.66 34.40
CA PRO A 14 12.29 -27.01 34.04
C PRO A 14 12.68 -27.25 32.58
N LEU A 15 12.30 -28.38 31.97
CA LEU A 15 12.67 -28.71 30.59
C LEU A 15 11.95 -27.81 29.57
N ARG A 16 10.69 -27.47 29.84
CA ARG A 16 9.86 -26.62 28.95
C ARG A 16 10.37 -25.17 28.96
N LEU A 17 10.79 -24.66 30.11
CA LEU A 17 11.36 -23.31 30.23
C LEU A 17 12.71 -23.19 29.49
N LEU A 18 13.53 -24.24 29.54
CA LEU A 18 14.83 -24.32 28.86
C LEU A 18 14.69 -24.36 27.34
N LEU A 19 13.65 -25.02 26.82
CA LEU A 19 13.31 -25.02 25.40
C LEU A 19 12.85 -23.64 24.91
N HIS A 20 12.04 -22.93 25.69
CA HIS A 20 11.64 -21.56 25.36
C HIS A 20 12.84 -20.59 25.37
N PHE A 21 13.77 -20.74 26.32
CA PHE A 21 14.99 -19.93 26.36
C PHE A 21 15.91 -20.18 25.17
N LYS A 22 16.12 -21.45 24.78
CA LYS A 22 16.89 -21.79 23.57
C LYS A 22 16.24 -21.26 22.29
N ALA A 23 14.92 -21.34 22.17
CA ALA A 23 14.19 -20.81 21.03
C ALA A 23 14.26 -19.28 20.95
N ALA A 24 14.09 -18.58 22.08
CA ALA A 24 14.21 -17.12 22.15
C ALA A 24 15.64 -16.63 21.83
N HIS A 25 16.66 -17.32 22.35
CA HIS A 25 18.06 -17.00 22.05
C HIS A 25 18.41 -17.26 20.58
N ALA A 26 17.92 -18.36 20.00
CA ALA A 26 18.11 -18.65 18.57
C ALA A 26 17.41 -17.63 17.66
N ALA A 27 16.22 -17.15 18.06
CA ALA A 27 15.51 -16.08 17.37
C ALA A 27 16.27 -14.74 17.46
N GLY A 28 16.79 -14.39 18.65
CA GLY A 28 17.60 -13.19 18.85
C GLY A 28 18.88 -13.19 18.01
N VAL A 29 19.60 -14.32 17.97
CA VAL A 29 20.81 -14.47 17.13
C VAL A 29 20.48 -14.36 15.63
N ARG A 30 19.34 -14.90 15.17
CA ARG A 30 18.90 -14.75 13.77
C ARG A 30 18.57 -13.29 13.41
N ILE A 31 17.93 -12.56 14.32
CA ILE A 31 17.63 -11.13 14.11
C ILE A 31 18.94 -10.32 14.00
N ILE A 32 19.92 -10.61 14.86
CA ILE A 32 21.23 -9.96 14.82
C ILE A 32 21.96 -10.26 13.51
N LEU A 33 21.93 -11.51 13.04
CA LEU A 33 22.52 -11.89 11.75
C LEU A 33 21.83 -11.21 10.55
N HIS A 34 20.50 -11.08 10.59
CA HIS A 34 19.76 -10.34 9.56
C HIS A 34 20.11 -8.86 9.58
N MET A 35 20.19 -8.25 10.76
CA MET A 35 20.65 -6.86 10.91
C MET A 35 22.06 -6.69 10.37
N GLU A 36 23.00 -7.57 10.70
CA GLU A 36 24.37 -7.50 10.18
C GLU A 36 24.42 -7.58 8.65
N SER A 37 23.60 -8.45 8.03
CA SER A 37 23.52 -8.51 6.58
C SER A 37 22.91 -7.25 5.94
N ILE A 38 21.91 -6.63 6.58
CA ILE A 38 21.37 -5.33 6.15
C ILE A 38 22.48 -4.28 6.21
N PHE A 39 23.24 -4.25 7.30
CA PHE A 39 24.35 -3.33 7.48
C PHE A 39 25.45 -3.54 6.43
N ARG A 40 25.85 -4.78 6.15
CA ARG A 40 26.84 -5.08 5.10
C ARG A 40 26.34 -4.72 3.70
N PHE A 41 25.05 -4.87 3.45
CA PHE A 41 24.43 -4.43 2.20
C PHE A 41 24.55 -2.90 2.04
N PHE A 42 24.12 -2.13 3.03
CA PHE A 42 24.24 -0.66 2.99
C PHE A 42 25.70 -0.24 2.89
N GLU A 43 26.60 -0.90 3.62
CA GLU A 43 28.03 -0.62 3.52
C GLU A 43 28.55 -0.86 2.09
N SER A 44 28.15 -1.95 1.44
CA SER A 44 28.50 -2.24 0.04
C SER A 44 27.90 -1.22 -0.93
N LEU A 45 26.66 -0.78 -0.67
CA LEU A 45 25.95 0.21 -1.47
C LEU A 45 26.64 1.57 -1.39
N PHE A 46 27.10 1.99 -0.21
CA PHE A 46 27.80 3.26 -0.01
C PHE A 46 29.29 3.20 -0.39
N LYS A 47 30.02 2.11 -0.10
CA LYS A 47 31.45 1.99 -0.45
C LYS A 47 31.69 1.91 -1.96
N ASN A 48 30.81 1.24 -2.69
CA ASN A 48 30.93 1.04 -4.15
C ASN A 48 29.93 1.92 -4.91
N PHE A 49 29.62 3.10 -4.37
CA PHE A 49 28.67 4.02 -4.95
C PHE A 49 29.29 4.70 -6.19
N THR A 50 29.00 4.17 -7.37
CA THR A 50 29.43 4.77 -8.64
C THR A 50 28.40 5.75 -9.16
N TRP A 51 28.85 6.83 -9.79
CA TRP A 51 27.98 7.85 -10.40
C TRP A 51 26.93 7.23 -11.35
N GLY A 52 27.29 6.16 -12.07
CA GLY A 52 26.37 5.41 -12.93
C GLY A 52 25.23 4.69 -12.19
N ARG A 53 25.43 4.25 -10.94
CA ARG A 53 24.36 3.68 -10.11
C ARG A 53 23.41 4.75 -9.60
N PHE A 54 23.92 5.95 -9.33
CA PHE A 54 23.11 7.09 -8.90
C PHE A 54 22.22 7.63 -10.03
N THR A 55 22.75 7.77 -11.24
CA THR A 55 21.94 8.18 -12.41
C THR A 55 20.86 7.17 -12.74
N PHE A 56 21.18 5.88 -12.68
CA PHE A 56 20.20 4.81 -12.84
C PHE A 56 19.10 4.89 -11.77
N LEU A 57 19.46 5.20 -10.51
CA LEU A 57 18.53 5.34 -9.41
C LEU A 57 17.57 6.52 -9.62
N ILE A 58 18.10 7.68 -9.99
CA ILE A 58 17.29 8.85 -10.35
C ILE A 58 16.36 8.52 -11.51
N PHE A 59 16.87 7.87 -12.55
CA PHE A 59 16.08 7.48 -13.72
C PHE A 59 14.95 6.51 -13.34
N ALA A 60 15.23 5.48 -12.53
CA ALA A 60 14.22 4.55 -12.03
C ALA A 60 13.17 5.25 -11.17
N LEU A 61 13.57 6.25 -10.38
CA LEU A 61 12.67 7.03 -9.53
C LEU A 61 11.77 7.94 -10.38
N ILE A 62 12.30 8.57 -11.43
CA ILE A 62 11.53 9.33 -12.41
C ILE A 62 10.55 8.41 -13.15
N MET A 63 10.98 7.22 -13.59
CA MET A 63 10.11 6.24 -14.25
C MET A 63 8.99 5.75 -13.32
N SER A 64 9.29 5.52 -12.04
CA SER A 64 8.31 5.12 -11.04
C SER A 64 7.34 6.25 -10.67
N ALA A 65 7.79 7.49 -10.60
CA ALA A 65 6.91 8.64 -10.39
C ALA A 65 6.04 8.88 -11.63
N GLY A 66 6.64 8.77 -12.81
CA GLY A 66 5.96 8.91 -14.10
C GLY A 66 4.89 7.85 -14.30
N SER A 67 5.10 6.60 -13.89
CA SER A 67 4.08 5.56 -14.01
C SER A 67 2.84 5.83 -13.15
N VAL A 68 3.02 6.40 -11.94
CA VAL A 68 1.90 6.84 -11.09
C VAL A 68 1.12 7.98 -11.74
N VAL A 69 1.81 8.97 -12.30
CA VAL A 69 1.17 10.10 -12.99
C VAL A 69 0.42 9.61 -14.24
N ILE A 70 1.01 8.73 -15.04
CA ILE A 70 0.36 8.14 -16.22
C ILE A 70 -0.89 7.36 -15.80
N TYR A 71 -0.81 6.59 -14.71
CA TYR A 71 -1.96 5.86 -14.18
C TYR A 71 -3.09 6.80 -13.75
N GLU A 72 -2.79 7.88 -13.02
CA GLU A 72 -3.78 8.88 -12.62
C GLU A 72 -4.41 9.59 -13.82
N VAL A 73 -3.60 10.01 -14.80
CA VAL A 73 -4.10 10.63 -16.04
C VAL A 73 -5.02 9.67 -16.79
N TYR A 74 -4.64 8.40 -16.91
CA TYR A 74 -5.45 7.37 -17.56
C TYR A 74 -6.77 7.13 -16.83
N THR A 75 -6.74 6.99 -15.50
CA THR A 75 -7.98 6.80 -14.72
C THR A 75 -8.88 8.04 -14.73
N ASN A 76 -8.30 9.24 -14.72
CA ASN A 76 -9.06 10.48 -14.85
C ASN A 76 -9.71 10.62 -16.24
N HIS A 77 -9.02 10.21 -17.30
CA HIS A 77 -9.60 10.19 -18.65
C HIS A 77 -10.81 9.25 -18.74
N PHE A 78 -10.75 8.08 -18.08
CA PHE A 78 -11.89 7.16 -18.02
C PHE A 78 -13.09 7.76 -17.26
N LYS A 79 -12.85 8.46 -16.14
CA LYS A 79 -13.91 9.17 -15.42
C LYS A 79 -14.56 10.24 -16.28
N LEU A 80 -13.76 11.03 -17.01
CA LEU A 80 -14.27 12.08 -17.90
C LEU A 80 -15.10 11.51 -19.05
N ASN A 81 -14.66 10.43 -19.71
CA ASN A 81 -15.43 9.80 -20.78
C ASN A 81 -16.75 9.21 -20.29
N ARG A 82 -16.77 8.69 -19.06
CA ARG A 82 -17.99 8.20 -18.42
C ARG A 82 -18.96 9.34 -18.11
N ILE A 83 -18.49 10.43 -17.50
CA ILE A 83 -19.31 11.63 -17.24
C ILE A 83 -19.88 12.19 -18.55
N SER A 84 -19.06 12.26 -19.61
CA SER A 84 -19.50 12.71 -20.94
C SER A 84 -20.61 11.83 -21.51
N SER A 85 -20.49 10.50 -21.35
CA SER A 85 -21.51 9.55 -21.80
C SER A 85 -22.82 9.69 -21.02
N GLU A 86 -22.73 9.89 -19.70
CA GLU A 86 -23.88 10.14 -18.83
C GLU A 86 -24.57 11.48 -19.19
N LEU A 87 -23.79 12.53 -19.46
CA LEU A 87 -24.29 13.83 -19.92
C LEU A 87 -25.05 13.72 -21.25
N LYS A 88 -24.53 12.92 -22.19
CA LYS A 88 -25.17 12.68 -23.49
C LYS A 88 -26.51 11.94 -23.37
N ILE A 89 -26.64 11.05 -22.38
CA ILE A 89 -27.91 10.37 -22.07
C ILE A 89 -28.92 11.35 -21.48
N ILE A 90 -28.47 12.25 -20.58
CA ILE A 90 -29.34 13.30 -20.03
C ILE A 90 -29.79 14.25 -21.13
N GLU A 91 -28.88 14.68 -22.00
CA GLU A 91 -29.17 15.57 -23.12
C GLU A 91 -30.19 14.95 -24.08
N SER A 92 -30.07 13.65 -24.38
CA SER A 92 -31.05 12.97 -25.22
C SER A 92 -32.40 12.83 -24.55
N ILE A 93 -32.46 12.56 -23.24
CA ILE A 93 -33.73 12.54 -22.48
C ILE A 93 -34.41 13.93 -22.53
N VAL A 94 -33.67 15.01 -22.32
CA VAL A 94 -34.20 16.39 -22.40
C VAL A 94 -34.67 16.74 -23.82
N GLU A 95 -33.96 16.28 -24.85
CA GLU A 95 -34.37 16.48 -26.24
C GLU A 95 -35.64 15.68 -26.58
N LEU A 96 -35.73 14.43 -26.09
CA LEU A 96 -36.92 13.60 -26.23
C LEU A 96 -38.11 14.22 -25.47
N GLU A 97 -37.90 14.77 -24.28
CA GLU A 97 -38.94 15.45 -23.51
C GLU A 97 -39.53 16.63 -24.29
N LYS A 98 -38.67 17.51 -24.84
CA LYS A 98 -39.11 18.63 -25.70
C LYS A 98 -39.88 18.17 -26.94
N LYS A 99 -39.43 17.08 -27.57
CA LYS A 99 -40.12 16.49 -28.74
C LYS A 99 -41.48 15.91 -28.33
N VAL A 100 -41.58 15.29 -27.16
CA VAL A 100 -42.82 14.70 -26.63
C VAL A 100 -43.81 15.76 -26.14
N GLU A 101 -43.33 16.89 -25.61
CA GLU A 101 -44.17 18.01 -25.15
C GLU A 101 -44.96 18.64 -26.30
N SER A 102 -44.38 18.69 -27.51
CA SER A 102 -45.03 19.18 -28.73
C SER A 102 -46.09 18.24 -29.33
N LEU A 103 -46.25 17.02 -28.79
CA LEU A 103 -47.24 16.06 -29.29
C LEU A 103 -48.63 16.26 -28.64
N PRO A 104 -49.72 15.92 -29.34
CA PRO A 104 -51.07 15.92 -28.77
C PRO A 104 -51.13 15.09 -27.48
N GLU A 105 -51.92 15.55 -26.50
CA GLU A 105 -51.99 14.92 -25.17
C GLU A 105 -52.39 13.44 -25.19
N ASP A 106 -53.19 13.04 -26.18
CA ASP A 106 -53.65 11.66 -26.35
C ASP A 106 -52.71 10.77 -27.19
N SER A 107 -51.54 11.29 -27.59
CA SER A 107 -50.61 10.51 -28.39
C SER A 107 -50.04 9.32 -27.59
N PRO A 108 -49.96 8.12 -28.19
CA PRO A 108 -49.42 6.94 -27.52
C PRO A 108 -47.97 7.16 -27.07
N SER A 109 -47.19 7.95 -27.81
CA SER A 109 -45.80 8.30 -27.47
C SER A 109 -45.67 9.07 -26.15
N LYS A 110 -46.60 9.98 -25.83
CA LYS A 110 -46.59 10.73 -24.57
C LYS A 110 -46.88 9.82 -23.37
N ARG A 111 -47.80 8.85 -23.52
CA ARG A 111 -48.08 7.84 -22.49
C ARG A 111 -46.91 6.87 -22.29
N TYR A 112 -46.25 6.44 -23.36
CA TYR A 112 -45.06 5.59 -23.26
C TYR A 112 -43.88 6.32 -22.60
N PHE A 113 -43.65 7.59 -22.95
CA PHE A 113 -42.62 8.41 -22.33
C PHE A 113 -42.88 8.64 -20.84
N ALA A 114 -44.12 8.99 -20.45
CA ALA A 114 -44.49 9.15 -19.05
C ALA A 114 -44.31 7.85 -18.24
N ARG A 115 -44.59 6.69 -18.86
CA ARG A 115 -44.36 5.38 -18.24
C ARG A 115 -42.88 5.06 -18.10
N LEU A 116 -42.04 5.40 -19.08
CA LEU A 116 -40.59 5.23 -19.01
C LEU A 116 -39.95 6.14 -17.95
N MET A 117 -40.42 7.38 -17.82
CA MET A 117 -39.98 8.30 -16.77
C MET A 117 -40.41 7.82 -15.38
N ALA A 118 -41.66 7.36 -15.22
CA ALA A 118 -42.13 6.79 -13.97
C ALA A 118 -41.38 5.49 -13.59
N GLU A 119 -41.02 4.65 -14.57
CA GLU A 119 -40.19 3.46 -14.34
C GLU A 119 -38.74 3.84 -13.99
N ALA A 120 -38.20 4.91 -14.59
CA ALA A 120 -36.87 5.43 -14.29
C ALA A 120 -36.79 6.17 -12.94
N GLU A 121 -37.89 6.74 -12.45
CA GLU A 121 -37.99 7.32 -11.10
C GLU A 121 -38.23 6.27 -10.02
N SER A 122 -39.03 5.23 -10.32
CA SER A 122 -39.34 4.14 -9.39
C SER A 122 -38.24 3.08 -9.29
N THR A 123 -37.52 2.85 -10.40
CA THR A 123 -36.18 2.30 -10.34
C THR A 123 -35.34 3.39 -9.73
N SER A 124 -35.23 3.44 -8.39
CA SER A 124 -34.21 4.24 -7.75
C SER A 124 -32.94 3.95 -8.54
N VAL A 125 -32.46 4.92 -9.30
CA VAL A 125 -31.14 4.86 -9.88
C VAL A 125 -30.25 5.01 -8.66
N ASN A 126 -30.16 3.93 -7.89
CA ASN A 126 -28.94 3.51 -7.27
C ASN A 126 -27.99 3.40 -8.46
N PHE A 127 -27.46 4.55 -8.87
CA PHE A 127 -26.03 4.69 -8.91
C PHE A 127 -25.53 4.20 -7.55
N SER A 128 -25.54 2.88 -7.35
CA SER A 128 -24.41 2.21 -6.81
C SER A 128 -23.28 2.53 -7.79
N PHE A 129 -22.79 3.78 -7.74
CA PHE A 129 -21.45 4.00 -7.29
C PHE A 129 -21.21 2.93 -6.23
N GLN A 130 -20.73 1.77 -6.64
CA GLN A 130 -19.83 1.06 -5.79
C GLN A 130 -18.54 1.88 -5.88
N PRO A 131 -18.26 2.82 -4.96
CA PRO A 131 -16.88 3.14 -4.66
C PRO A 131 -16.30 1.89 -4.00
N GLY A 132 -16.03 0.87 -4.82
CA GLY A 132 -16.14 -0.52 -4.38
C GLY A 132 -14.85 -1.29 -4.25
N PHE A 133 -13.70 -0.71 -4.59
CA PHE A 133 -12.52 -1.05 -3.80
C PHE A 133 -12.63 -0.24 -2.51
N PRO A 134 -12.22 -0.75 -1.34
CA PRO A 134 -12.01 0.08 -0.15
C PRO A 134 -10.84 1.04 -0.46
N SER A 135 -11.12 2.05 -1.29
CA SER A 135 -10.12 2.73 -2.12
C SER A 135 -9.17 3.47 -1.22
N LYS A 136 -9.70 4.19 -0.22
CA LYS A 136 -8.90 4.92 0.77
C LYS A 136 -7.94 4.01 1.53
N LYS A 137 -8.36 2.79 1.90
CA LYS A 137 -7.53 1.87 2.70
C LYS A 137 -6.42 1.25 1.86
N ILE A 138 -6.72 0.81 0.64
CA ILE A 138 -5.72 0.25 -0.27
C ILE A 138 -4.77 1.34 -0.75
N GLU A 139 -5.30 2.50 -1.14
CA GLU A 139 -4.54 3.69 -1.51
C GLU A 139 -3.56 4.10 -0.40
N ARG A 140 -4.02 4.08 0.85
CA ARG A 140 -3.14 4.34 1.99
C ARG A 140 -2.03 3.31 2.11
N ILE A 141 -2.31 2.01 1.97
CA ILE A 141 -1.28 0.96 1.98
C ILE A 141 -0.26 1.18 0.86
N SER A 142 -0.72 1.58 -0.33
CA SER A 142 0.15 1.90 -1.47
C SER A 142 1.10 3.06 -1.12
N TYR A 143 0.60 4.14 -0.54
CA TYR A 143 1.44 5.26 -0.10
C TYR A 143 2.41 4.86 1.03
N GLN A 144 1.95 4.08 2.00
CA GLN A 144 2.80 3.63 3.11
C GLN A 144 3.91 2.68 2.66
N SER A 145 3.63 1.81 1.68
CA SER A 145 4.58 0.82 1.16
C SER A 145 5.51 1.37 0.09
N ALA A 146 5.15 2.44 -0.62
CA ALA A 146 5.92 3.02 -1.73
C ALA A 146 7.42 3.22 -1.45
N PRO A 147 7.86 3.90 -0.37
CA PRO A 147 9.30 4.09 -0.11
C PRO A 147 10.04 2.77 0.15
N TRP A 148 9.37 1.79 0.77
CA TRP A 148 9.95 0.48 1.05
C TRP A 148 10.06 -0.37 -0.20
N VAL A 149 9.03 -0.36 -1.06
CA VAL A 149 9.04 -1.03 -2.36
C VAL A 149 10.13 -0.44 -3.24
N LEU A 150 10.27 0.89 -3.26
CA LEU A 150 11.37 1.55 -3.96
C LEU A 150 12.73 1.04 -3.44
N LEU A 151 12.94 1.01 -2.12
CA LEU A 151 14.18 0.49 -1.54
C LEU A 151 14.43 -0.99 -1.92
N LEU A 152 13.40 -1.83 -1.93
CA LEU A 152 13.49 -3.23 -2.36
C LEU A 152 13.88 -3.36 -3.83
N ILE A 153 13.32 -2.51 -4.71
CA ILE A 153 13.70 -2.44 -6.12
C ILE A 153 15.18 -2.07 -6.24
N LEU A 154 15.67 -1.09 -5.46
CA LEU A 154 17.08 -0.73 -5.46
C LEU A 154 17.98 -1.89 -5.00
N ILE A 155 17.60 -2.58 -3.94
CA ILE A 155 18.33 -3.78 -3.46
C ILE A 155 18.38 -4.84 -4.55
N PHE A 156 17.27 -5.07 -5.25
CA PHE A 156 17.16 -6.07 -6.31
C PHE A 156 18.17 -5.82 -7.44
N PHE A 157 18.34 -4.56 -7.85
CA PHE A 157 19.27 -4.15 -8.92
C PHE A 157 20.73 -4.05 -8.49
N THR A 158 21.02 -4.03 -7.19
CA THR A 158 22.41 -3.98 -6.72
C THR A 158 23.03 -5.39 -6.67
N THR A 159 24.16 -5.56 -7.36
CA THR A 159 24.89 -6.83 -7.39
C THR A 159 25.74 -6.99 -6.12
N SER A 160 25.14 -7.51 -5.05
CA SER A 160 25.85 -7.79 -3.78
C SER A 160 25.61 -9.22 -3.28
N ARG A 161 26.68 -9.84 -2.73
CA ARG A 161 26.54 -11.04 -1.88
C ARG A 161 25.71 -10.62 -0.65
N GLY A 162 24.58 -11.28 -0.41
CA GLY A 162 23.69 -10.98 0.71
C GLY A 162 22.36 -10.30 0.34
N ARG A 163 22.07 -10.09 -0.95
CA ARG A 163 20.81 -9.50 -1.44
C ARG A 163 19.54 -10.12 -0.83
N GLY A 164 19.46 -11.45 -0.73
CA GLY A 164 18.29 -12.11 -0.15
C GLY A 164 18.07 -11.75 1.33
N SER A 165 19.15 -11.65 2.11
CA SER A 165 19.05 -11.24 3.52
C SER A 165 18.81 -9.73 3.67
N ALA A 166 19.26 -8.90 2.73
CA ALA A 166 18.92 -7.48 2.71
C ALA A 166 17.42 -7.25 2.41
N ILE A 167 16.86 -7.98 1.44
CA ILE A 167 15.42 -7.96 1.12
C ILE A 167 14.61 -8.41 2.34
N ALA A 168 14.97 -9.54 2.96
CA ALA A 168 14.29 -10.05 4.15
C ALA A 168 14.35 -9.02 5.28
N GLY A 169 15.52 -8.43 5.51
CA GLY A 169 15.72 -7.42 6.52
C GLY A 169 14.89 -6.15 6.33
N VAL A 170 14.87 -5.60 5.11
CA VAL A 170 14.04 -4.44 4.78
C VAL A 170 12.55 -4.76 4.95
N THR A 171 12.11 -5.95 4.54
CA THR A 171 10.71 -6.36 4.69
C THR A 171 10.30 -6.43 6.16
N VAL A 172 11.15 -7.00 7.02
CA VAL A 172 10.92 -7.09 8.47
C VAL A 172 10.88 -5.71 9.13
N ILE A 173 11.78 -4.79 8.72
CA ILE A 173 11.79 -3.42 9.23
C ILE A 173 10.57 -2.64 8.72
N ALA A 174 10.20 -2.78 7.46
CA ALA A 174 9.11 -2.04 6.83
C ALA A 174 7.74 -2.39 7.43
N ALA A 175 7.50 -3.67 7.73
CA ALA A 175 6.23 -4.18 8.21
C ALA A 175 5.60 -3.37 9.37
N PRO A 176 6.29 -3.12 10.50
CA PRO A 176 5.71 -2.34 11.59
C PRO A 176 5.36 -0.89 11.19
N PHE A 177 6.16 -0.23 10.35
CA PHE A 177 5.87 1.14 9.91
C PHE A 177 4.68 1.20 8.95
N ILE A 178 4.53 0.22 8.06
CA ILE A 178 3.38 0.13 7.17
C ILE A 178 2.11 -0.11 7.98
N VAL A 179 2.16 -1.03 8.96
CA VAL A 179 1.01 -1.32 9.85
C VAL A 179 0.65 -0.12 10.70
N LEU A 180 1.63 0.60 11.27
CA LEU A 180 1.38 1.83 12.03
C LEU A 180 0.79 2.92 11.14
N GLY A 181 1.38 3.18 9.97
CA GLY A 181 0.92 4.18 9.01
C GLY A 181 -0.51 3.91 8.51
N TYR A 182 -0.85 2.64 8.31
CA TYR A 182 -2.20 2.22 7.94
C TYR A 182 -3.24 2.57 9.01
N ASN A 183 -2.90 2.41 10.28
CA ASN A 183 -3.79 2.60 11.43
C ASN A 183 -3.84 4.05 11.95
N LEU A 184 -3.10 5.00 11.36
CA LEU A 184 -3.17 6.40 11.77
C LEU A 184 -4.58 6.98 11.55
N PRO A 185 -5.11 7.86 12.40
CA PRO A 185 -6.38 8.54 12.12
C PRO A 185 -6.26 9.42 10.86
N GLU A 186 -7.35 9.62 10.12
CA GLU A 186 -7.37 10.64 9.04
C GLU A 186 -7.19 12.02 9.69
N LEU A 187 -6.13 12.73 9.31
CA LEU A 187 -5.89 14.11 9.74
C LEU A 187 -6.44 15.06 8.66
N GLU A 188 -6.81 16.29 9.04
CA GLU A 188 -7.22 17.33 8.07
C GLU A 188 -6.20 17.51 6.92
N LYS A 189 -4.92 17.27 7.22
CA LYS A 189 -3.81 17.32 6.26
C LYS A 189 -3.36 15.91 5.86
N ASN A 190 -4.05 15.31 4.89
CA ASN A 190 -3.75 13.97 4.37
C ASN A 190 -2.30 13.80 3.87
N TRP A 191 -1.66 14.87 3.41
CA TRP A 191 -0.28 14.81 2.90
C TRP A 191 0.74 14.39 3.96
N ILE A 192 0.49 14.71 5.24
CA ILE A 192 1.38 14.35 6.34
C ILE A 192 1.44 12.84 6.48
N ILE A 193 0.29 12.18 6.39
CA ILE A 193 0.20 10.73 6.58
C ILE A 193 0.65 10.01 5.31
N ASN A 194 0.24 10.49 4.14
CA ASN A 194 0.50 9.78 2.88
C ASN A 194 1.92 10.01 2.35
N TYR A 195 2.55 11.14 2.65
CA TYR A 195 3.89 11.47 2.15
C TYR A 195 4.91 11.65 3.27
N LEU A 196 4.66 12.56 4.22
CA LEU A 196 5.69 12.90 5.21
C LEU A 196 6.04 11.72 6.12
N TYR A 197 5.03 10.97 6.60
CA TYR A 197 5.25 9.83 7.49
C TYR A 197 6.05 8.70 6.82
N PRO A 198 5.64 8.11 5.68
CA PRO A 198 6.36 6.96 5.11
C PRO A 198 7.75 7.34 4.57
N TRP A 199 7.91 8.53 3.98
CA TRP A 199 9.22 8.99 3.50
C TRP A 199 10.12 9.49 4.62
N GLY A 200 9.54 10.12 5.65
CA GLY A 200 10.25 10.59 6.83
C GLY A 200 10.77 9.44 7.68
N THR A 201 9.97 8.39 7.89
CA THR A 201 10.39 7.18 8.60
C THR A 201 11.54 6.47 7.88
N LEU A 202 11.43 6.27 6.56
CA LEU A 202 12.53 5.73 5.75
C LEU A 202 13.81 6.58 5.91
N SER A 203 13.70 7.90 5.73
CA SER A 203 14.84 8.82 5.81
C SER A 203 15.50 8.79 7.18
N LEU A 204 14.71 8.79 8.26
CA LEU A 204 15.21 8.74 9.64
C LEU A 204 15.95 7.44 9.93
N ILE A 205 15.46 6.31 9.41
CA ILE A 205 16.13 5.01 9.54
C ILE A 205 17.44 5.00 8.77
N LEU A 206 17.45 5.49 7.52
CA LEU A 206 18.67 5.57 6.73
C LEU A 206 19.72 6.47 7.39
N ILE A 207 19.32 7.64 7.91
CA ILE A 207 20.21 8.54 8.66
C ILE A 207 20.77 7.84 9.90
N SER A 208 19.92 7.15 10.66
CA SER A 208 20.34 6.40 11.86
C SER A 208 21.36 5.32 11.51
N ILE A 209 21.14 4.60 10.41
CA ILE A 209 22.09 3.59 9.90
C ILE A 209 23.42 4.24 9.52
N VAL A 210 23.41 5.35 8.77
CA VAL A 210 24.62 6.06 8.33
C VAL A 210 25.41 6.62 9.52
N VAL A 211 24.74 7.27 10.47
CA VAL A 211 25.37 7.82 11.68
C VAL A 211 26.01 6.70 12.51
N TRP A 212 25.31 5.58 12.68
CA TRP A 212 25.82 4.41 13.37
C TRP A 212 27.05 3.82 12.67
N GLN A 213 27.03 3.72 11.34
CA GLN A 213 28.17 3.22 10.56
C GLN A 213 29.40 4.12 10.68
N ASN A 214 29.22 5.45 10.65
CA ASN A 214 30.32 6.40 10.79
C ASN A 214 31.02 6.26 12.15
N ARG A 215 30.27 5.98 13.23
CA ARG A 215 30.84 5.75 14.56
C ARG A 215 31.66 4.46 14.69
N LYS A 216 31.40 3.44 13.87
CA LYS A 216 32.13 2.17 13.90
C LYS A 216 33.43 2.19 13.08
N LYS A 217 33.58 3.14 12.16
CA LYS A 217 34.78 3.29 11.33
C LYS A 217 35.83 4.20 11.99
N SER A 218 35.42 5.07 12.91
CA SER A 218 36.30 5.90 13.73
C SER A 218 36.71 5.17 15.00
#